data_AF-A0AAD5FM09-F1
#
_entry.id   AF-A0AAD5FM09-F1
#
_cell.length_a   1.000
_cell.length_b   1.000
_cell.length_c   1.000
_cell.angle_alpha   90.00
_cell.angle_beta   90.00
_cell.angle_gamma   90.00
#
_symmetry.space_group_name_H-M   'P 1'
#
loop_
_entity.id
_entity.type
_entity.pdbx_description
1 polymer ?
#
loop_
_entity_poly.entity_id
_entity_poly.type
_entity_poly.pdbx_seq_one_letter_code
_entity_poly.pdbx_strand_id
1 'polypeptide(L)'
;SSVTILPSQTELVEFNSTVSLRCSASGSFLTFVWLNRSSEVTAGDRVQLTDSNSSLTINNVTRDDRGPYQCNVFNSVSQATSPPMNITIHYGPENVAVKADPVGPNYSTGSNVILTCSAESSPTAEIQWAVNGSALSHIGHELIMNNIQSNQSGSYTCIAHNTKTLRYFTSQPISITVLGG
;
A
#
# COMPACT_ATOMS: atom_id res chain seq x y z
N SER A 1 9.20 -0.71 35.51
CA SER A 1 8.13 -1.43 34.79
C SER A 1 8.32 -1.21 33.30
N SER A 2 8.40 -2.25 32.48
CA SER A 2 8.42 -2.10 31.02
C SER A 2 6.99 -2.02 30.50
N VAL A 3 6.63 -0.93 29.83
CA VAL A 3 5.36 -0.79 29.12
C VAL A 3 5.54 -1.35 27.71
N THR A 4 4.63 -2.21 27.27
CA THR A 4 4.71 -2.85 25.94
C THR A 4 3.35 -2.90 25.26
N ILE A 5 3.34 -2.82 23.93
CA ILE A 5 2.13 -2.99 23.12
C ILE A 5 2.12 -4.41 22.53
N LEU A 6 0.98 -5.08 22.65
CA LEU A 6 0.72 -6.41 22.10
C LEU A 6 -0.34 -6.29 21.00
N PRO A 7 0.02 -6.43 19.71
CA PRO A 7 -0.94 -6.42 18.61
C PRO A 7 -1.66 -7.77 18.46
N SER A 8 -2.89 -7.75 17.95
CA SER A 8 -3.56 -8.95 17.44
C SER A 8 -2.96 -9.45 16.14
N GLN A 9 -2.49 -8.54 15.28
CA GLN A 9 -1.80 -8.79 14.02
C GLN A 9 -1.05 -7.52 13.58
N THR A 10 -0.05 -7.68 12.72
CA THR A 10 0.78 -6.55 12.23
C THR A 10 0.67 -6.30 10.74
N GLU A 11 0.15 -7.27 9.98
CA GLU A 11 -0.10 -7.14 8.54
C GLU A 11 -1.61 -7.08 8.32
N LEU A 12 -2.08 -5.98 7.73
CA LEU A 12 -3.49 -5.66 7.61
C LEU A 12 -3.84 -5.33 6.16
N VAL A 13 -5.08 -5.55 5.76
CA VAL A 13 -5.61 -5.16 4.45
C VAL A 13 -6.58 -4.00 4.64
N GLU A 14 -6.39 -2.93 3.87
CA GLU A 14 -7.19 -1.72 3.92
C GLU A 14 -8.70 -2.02 3.76
N PHE A 15 -9.53 -1.36 4.57
CA PHE A 15 -10.99 -1.49 4.67
C PHE A 15 -11.52 -2.84 5.16
N ASN A 16 -10.72 -3.90 5.13
CA ASN A 16 -11.17 -5.27 5.45
C ASN A 16 -10.66 -5.78 6.80
N SER A 17 -9.54 -5.23 7.29
CA SER A 17 -8.96 -5.67 8.55
C SER A 17 -9.36 -4.79 9.73
N THR A 18 -9.48 -5.45 10.88
CA THR A 18 -9.54 -4.83 12.20
C THR A 18 -8.26 -5.18 12.95
N VAL A 19 -7.69 -4.21 13.67
CA VAL A 19 -6.55 -4.45 14.57
C VAL A 19 -6.93 -4.11 16.00
N SER A 20 -6.47 -4.94 16.94
CA SER A 20 -6.54 -4.66 18.37
C SER A 20 -5.12 -4.55 18.93
N LEU A 21 -4.83 -3.45 19.61
CA LEU A 21 -3.56 -3.18 20.28
C LEU A 21 -3.83 -3.14 21.79
N ARG A 22 -3.13 -3.99 22.54
CA ARG A 22 -3.25 -4.04 23.99
C ARG A 22 -1.99 -3.50 24.65
N CYS A 23 -2.16 -2.55 25.56
CA CYS A 23 -1.07 -2.01 26.35
C CYS A 23 -0.91 -2.83 27.64
N SER A 24 0.28 -3.39 27.83
CA SER A 24 0.64 -4.19 29.00
C SER A 24 1.59 -3.39 29.88
N ALA A 25 1.22 -3.22 31.15
CA ALA A 25 2.00 -2.54 32.17
C ALA A 25 1.67 -3.10 33.56
N SER A 26 2.63 -3.04 34.48
CA SER A 26 2.47 -3.48 35.87
C SER A 26 2.33 -2.29 36.82
N GLY A 27 1.35 -2.34 37.73
CA GLY A 27 1.13 -1.32 38.75
C GLY A 27 -0.32 -1.29 39.22
N SER A 28 -0.67 -0.30 40.04
CA SER A 28 -2.02 -0.08 40.53
C SER A 28 -2.52 1.31 40.12
N PHE A 29 -3.83 1.44 39.92
CA PHE A 29 -4.49 2.69 39.51
C PHE A 29 -3.86 3.32 38.27
N LEU A 30 -3.64 2.49 37.24
CA LEU A 30 -3.01 2.91 35.99
C LEU A 30 -4.02 3.61 35.08
N THR A 31 -3.59 4.71 34.47
CA THR A 31 -4.28 5.40 33.39
C THR A 31 -3.53 5.18 32.09
N PHE A 32 -4.26 4.91 31.00
CA PHE A 32 -3.72 4.60 29.68
C PHE A 32 -4.12 5.68 28.67
N VAL A 33 -3.15 6.15 27.90
CA VAL A 33 -3.33 7.08 26.78
C VAL A 33 -2.62 6.53 25.56
N TRP A 34 -3.36 6.35 24.48
CA TRP A 34 -2.81 5.93 23.20
C TRP A 34 -2.41 7.13 22.36
N LEU A 35 -1.24 7.06 21.75
CA LEU A 35 -0.72 8.01 20.80
C LEU A 35 -0.54 7.31 19.45
N ASN A 36 -0.97 7.95 18.36
CA ASN A 36 -0.52 7.63 17.01
C ASN A 36 0.40 8.75 16.57
N ARG A 37 1.68 8.43 16.38
CA ARG A 37 2.80 9.37 16.22
C ARG A 37 2.93 10.26 17.45
N SER A 38 2.27 11.41 17.44
CA SER A 38 2.28 12.38 18.54
C SER A 38 0.88 12.86 18.94
N SER A 39 -0.14 12.39 18.23
CA SER A 39 -1.53 12.76 18.48
C SER A 39 -2.22 11.72 19.34
N GLU A 40 -2.99 12.18 20.32
CA GLU A 40 -3.82 11.30 21.13
C GLU A 40 -4.89 10.63 20.28
N VAL A 41 -5.03 9.32 20.44
CA VAL A 41 -6.06 8.53 19.79
C VAL A 41 -7.30 8.58 20.67
N THR A 42 -8.35 9.22 20.18
CA THR A 42 -9.65 9.29 20.85
C THR A 42 -10.63 8.29 20.25
N ALA A 43 -11.60 7.85 21.05
CA ALA A 43 -12.70 7.02 20.55
C ALA A 43 -13.50 7.76 19.47
N GLY A 44 -14.01 7.02 18.49
CA GLY A 44 -14.80 7.51 17.38
C GLY A 44 -15.47 6.37 16.63
N ASP A 45 -15.96 6.63 15.41
CA ASP A 45 -16.75 5.63 14.66
C ASP A 45 -16.00 4.30 14.46
N ARG A 46 -14.78 4.38 13.93
CA ARG A 46 -13.92 3.20 13.69
C ARG A 46 -13.06 2.81 14.89
N VAL A 47 -12.89 3.71 15.85
CA VAL A 47 -11.88 3.60 16.91
C VAL A 47 -12.55 3.37 18.26
N GLN A 48 -12.25 2.26 18.90
CA GLN A 48 -12.81 1.86 20.19
C GLN A 48 -11.72 1.75 21.25
N LEU A 49 -11.93 2.37 22.41
CA LEU A 49 -11.08 2.24 23.58
C LEU A 49 -11.83 1.43 24.64
N THR A 50 -11.27 0.27 25.02
CA THR A 50 -11.88 -0.66 25.98
C THR A 50 -10.91 -0.96 27.13
N ASP A 51 -11.38 -1.68 28.14
CA ASP A 51 -10.58 -2.11 29.29
C ASP A 51 -9.89 -0.92 30.00
N SER A 52 -10.68 0.12 30.31
CA SER A 52 -10.18 1.38 30.87
C SER A 52 -9.08 2.03 30.00
N ASN A 53 -9.29 2.00 28.68
CA ASN A 53 -8.39 2.48 27.63
C ASN A 53 -7.08 1.69 27.48
N SER A 54 -6.91 0.56 28.19
CA SER A 54 -5.73 -0.30 28.01
C SER A 54 -5.75 -1.08 26.69
N SER A 55 -6.90 -1.13 26.00
CA SER A 55 -7.07 -1.77 24.69
C SER A 55 -7.60 -0.76 23.66
N LEU A 56 -6.93 -0.68 22.52
CA LEU A 56 -7.31 0.14 21.36
C LEU A 56 -7.69 -0.77 20.20
N THR A 57 -8.91 -0.66 19.68
CA THR A 57 -9.37 -1.39 18.50
C THR A 57 -9.71 -0.41 17.37
N ILE A 58 -9.19 -0.68 16.17
CA ILE A 58 -9.47 0.11 14.96
C ILE A 58 -10.10 -0.81 13.93
N ASN A 59 -11.37 -0.57 13.62
CA ASN A 59 -12.13 -1.30 12.61
C ASN A 59 -11.93 -0.69 11.23
N ASN A 60 -12.00 -1.54 10.19
CA ASN A 60 -11.87 -1.13 8.78
C ASN A 60 -10.69 -0.18 8.59
N VAL A 61 -9.49 -0.66 8.92
CA VAL A 61 -8.28 0.18 8.93
C VAL A 61 -8.06 0.83 7.57
N THR A 62 -7.64 2.09 7.57
CA THR A 62 -7.22 2.81 6.36
C THR A 62 -5.72 2.96 6.36
N ARG A 63 -5.12 3.22 5.20
CA ARG A 63 -3.67 3.43 5.10
C ARG A 63 -3.16 4.56 6.03
N ASP A 64 -4.00 5.48 6.47
CA ASP A 64 -3.63 6.55 7.41
C ASP A 64 -3.45 6.08 8.86
N ASP A 65 -3.95 4.89 9.20
CA ASP A 65 -3.84 4.28 10.53
C ASP A 65 -2.47 3.62 10.76
N ARG A 66 -1.51 3.71 9.83
CA ARG A 66 -0.23 2.96 9.84
C ARG A 66 0.72 3.19 11.04
N GLY A 67 0.35 4.01 12.01
CA GLY A 67 1.17 4.29 13.19
C GLY A 67 2.39 5.17 12.89
N PRO A 68 3.44 5.14 13.72
CA PRO A 68 3.62 4.29 14.91
C PRO A 68 2.65 4.59 16.03
N TYR A 69 2.22 3.56 16.75
CA TYR A 69 1.47 3.68 18.00
C TYR A 69 2.39 3.64 19.21
N GLN A 70 2.07 4.44 20.22
CA GLN A 70 2.67 4.38 21.54
C GLN A 70 1.57 4.41 22.59
N CYS A 71 1.78 3.67 23.67
CA CYS A 71 0.94 3.70 24.85
C CYS A 71 1.71 4.38 25.98
N ASN A 72 1.15 5.47 26.47
CA ASN A 72 1.58 6.17 27.68
C ASN A 72 0.77 5.63 28.86
N VAL A 73 1.47 5.22 29.91
CA VAL A 73 0.87 4.71 31.14
C VAL A 73 1.39 5.52 32.31
N PHE A 74 0.48 5.97 33.17
CA PHE A 74 0.86 6.74 34.35
C PHE A 74 -0.06 6.49 35.53
N ASN A 75 0.46 6.79 36.71
CA ASN A 75 -0.29 6.89 37.96
C ASN A 75 0.18 8.14 38.72
N SER A 76 -0.23 8.30 39.99
CA SER A 76 0.13 9.47 40.81
C SER A 76 1.64 9.60 41.13
N VAL A 77 2.45 8.59 40.84
CA VAL A 77 3.87 8.52 41.26
C VAL A 77 4.82 8.44 40.07
N SER A 78 4.39 7.81 38.97
CA SER A 78 5.27 7.46 37.86
C SER A 78 4.55 7.48 36.52
N GLN A 79 5.33 7.68 35.46
CA GLN A 79 4.90 7.59 34.07
C GLN A 79 5.92 6.76 33.29
N ALA A 80 5.41 5.98 32.33
CA ALA A 80 6.23 5.25 31.38
C ALA A 80 5.54 5.20 30.02
N THR A 81 6.34 5.14 28.97
CA THR A 81 5.88 5.07 27.57
C THR A 81 6.46 3.82 26.93
N SER A 82 5.64 3.13 26.15
CA SER A 82 6.10 1.98 25.37
C SER A 82 7.00 2.39 24.20
N PRO A 83 7.86 1.48 23.72
CA PRO A 83 8.47 1.61 22.41
C PRO A 83 7.41 1.79 21.30
N PRO A 84 7.76 2.47 20.19
CA PRO A 84 6.84 2.64 19.06
C PRO A 84 6.49 1.29 18.42
N MET A 85 5.21 1.12 18.10
CA MET A 85 4.64 -0.06 17.46
C MET A 85 4.10 0.29 16.08
N ASN A 86 4.67 -0.28 15.02
CA ASN A 86 4.19 -0.07 13.65
C ASN A 86 3.22 -1.17 13.23
N ILE A 87 2.22 -0.80 12.43
CA ILE A 87 1.38 -1.77 11.72
C ILE A 87 1.52 -1.53 10.21
N THR A 88 1.59 -2.61 9.45
CA THR A 88 1.64 -2.58 8.00
C THR A 88 0.22 -2.66 7.45
N ILE A 89 -0.13 -1.73 6.57
CA ILE A 89 -1.44 -1.72 5.90
C ILE A 89 -1.21 -1.86 4.41
N HIS A 90 -1.69 -2.97 3.86
CA HIS A 90 -1.66 -3.30 2.44
C HIS A 90 -2.87 -2.72 1.72
N TYR A 91 -2.61 -2.10 0.57
CA TYR A 91 -3.62 -1.47 -0.27
C TYR A 91 -3.20 -1.51 -1.74
N GLY A 92 -4.12 -1.16 -2.64
CA GLY A 92 -3.90 -1.27 -4.08
C GLY A 92 -4.03 -2.70 -4.64
N PRO A 93 -3.71 -2.88 -5.94
CA PRO A 93 -3.21 -1.85 -6.84
C PRO A 93 -4.35 -0.92 -7.30
N GLU A 94 -4.11 0.38 -7.25
CA GLU A 94 -5.02 1.46 -7.65
C GLU A 94 -4.31 2.38 -8.65
N ASN A 95 -5.07 3.21 -9.38
CA ASN A 95 -4.53 4.20 -10.33
C ASN A 95 -3.49 3.65 -11.32
N VAL A 96 -3.74 2.44 -11.86
CA VAL A 96 -2.82 1.79 -12.80
C VAL A 96 -2.80 2.52 -14.13
N ALA A 97 -1.62 2.96 -14.56
CA ALA A 97 -1.44 3.74 -15.76
C ALA A 97 -0.18 3.34 -16.52
N VAL A 98 -0.27 3.41 -17.85
CA VAL A 98 0.88 3.22 -18.76
C VAL A 98 1.27 4.57 -19.35
N LYS A 99 2.57 4.82 -19.45
CA LYS A 99 3.17 5.96 -20.16
C LYS A 99 4.22 5.46 -21.14
N ALA A 100 4.39 6.17 -22.24
CA ALA A 100 5.46 5.91 -23.21
C ALA A 100 6.51 7.02 -23.17
N ASP A 101 7.76 6.64 -23.41
CA ASP A 101 8.89 7.54 -23.63
C ASP A 101 9.66 7.11 -24.89
N PRO A 102 9.81 7.97 -25.92
CA PRO A 102 9.25 9.32 -26.02
C PRO A 102 7.71 9.31 -26.07
N VAL A 103 7.09 10.39 -25.60
CA VAL A 103 5.62 10.50 -25.60
C VAL A 103 5.10 10.65 -27.03
N GLY A 104 4.25 9.72 -27.46
CA GLY A 104 3.55 9.86 -28.72
C GLY A 104 2.67 8.63 -29.06
N PRO A 105 1.72 8.79 -29.99
CA PRO A 105 0.98 7.65 -30.53
C PRO A 105 1.66 7.02 -31.75
N ASN A 106 2.60 7.73 -32.39
CA ASN A 106 3.26 7.32 -33.63
C ASN A 106 4.78 7.35 -33.48
N TYR A 107 5.44 6.33 -34.00
CA TYR A 107 6.87 6.13 -33.91
C TYR A 107 7.43 5.64 -35.26
N SER A 108 8.65 6.02 -35.60
CA SER A 108 9.31 5.52 -36.81
C SER A 108 9.88 4.12 -36.59
N THR A 109 9.85 3.28 -37.63
CA THR A 109 10.62 2.02 -37.62
C THR A 109 12.08 2.27 -37.23
N GLY A 110 12.60 1.43 -36.34
CA GLY A 110 13.96 1.52 -35.82
C GLY A 110 14.15 2.43 -34.61
N SER A 111 13.12 3.14 -34.17
CA SER A 111 13.15 3.90 -32.91
C SER A 111 13.12 2.99 -31.68
N ASN A 112 13.47 3.57 -30.52
CA ASN A 112 13.36 2.91 -29.23
C ASN A 112 12.24 3.57 -28.43
N VAL A 113 11.40 2.75 -27.78
CA VAL A 113 10.27 3.18 -26.96
C VAL A 113 10.27 2.42 -25.66
N ILE A 114 10.13 3.12 -24.55
CA ILE A 114 9.99 2.54 -23.21
C ILE A 114 8.55 2.75 -22.76
N LEU A 115 7.84 1.67 -22.46
CA LEU A 115 6.55 1.75 -21.77
C LEU A 115 6.78 1.54 -20.27
N THR A 116 6.31 2.48 -19.46
CA THR A 116 6.36 2.39 -18.00
C THR A 116 4.95 2.21 -17.45
N CYS A 117 4.77 1.23 -16.58
CA CYS A 117 3.52 0.98 -15.85
C CYS A 117 3.69 1.42 -14.39
N SER A 118 2.81 2.28 -13.91
CA SER A 118 2.75 2.73 -12.52
C SER A 118 1.45 2.29 -11.87
N ALA A 119 1.49 1.92 -10.59
CA ALA A 119 0.32 1.61 -9.77
C ALA A 119 0.53 2.11 -8.33
N GLU A 120 -0.51 2.64 -7.72
CA GLU A 120 -0.53 2.91 -6.28
C GLU A 120 -0.80 1.62 -5.53
N SER A 121 0.23 1.08 -4.87
CA SER A 121 0.15 -0.22 -4.23
C SER A 121 1.16 -0.35 -3.09
N SER A 122 0.73 -0.98 -2.00
CA SER A 122 1.60 -1.45 -0.91
C SER A 122 1.26 -2.92 -0.59
N PRO A 123 2.20 -3.88 -0.74
CA PRO A 123 3.52 -3.70 -1.35
C PRO A 123 3.43 -3.28 -2.82
N THR A 124 4.57 -2.91 -3.42
CA THR A 124 4.66 -2.62 -4.85
C THR A 124 4.04 -3.76 -5.67
N ALA A 125 3.22 -3.40 -6.67
CA ALA A 125 2.51 -4.39 -7.47
C ALA A 125 3.45 -5.14 -8.42
N GLU A 126 3.12 -6.40 -8.68
CA GLU A 126 3.72 -7.18 -9.76
C GLU A 126 3.06 -6.78 -11.09
N ILE A 127 3.85 -6.56 -12.13
CA ILE A 127 3.36 -6.05 -13.41
C ILE A 127 3.57 -7.10 -14.52
N GLN A 128 2.49 -7.40 -15.24
CA GLN A 128 2.52 -8.18 -16.48
C GLN A 128 2.01 -7.34 -17.65
N TRP A 129 2.67 -7.40 -18.80
CA TRP A 129 2.26 -6.66 -19.99
C TRP A 129 1.35 -7.47 -20.90
N ALA A 130 0.48 -6.79 -21.64
CA ALA A 130 -0.32 -7.38 -22.70
C ALA A 130 -0.37 -6.45 -23.92
N VAL A 131 -0.47 -7.04 -25.11
CA VAL A 131 -0.68 -6.33 -26.38
C VAL A 131 -1.93 -6.89 -27.06
N ASN A 132 -2.85 -6.00 -27.44
CA ASN A 132 -4.14 -6.37 -28.05
C ASN A 132 -4.90 -7.44 -27.24
N GLY A 133 -4.83 -7.34 -25.90
CA GLY A 133 -5.47 -8.29 -24.97
C GLY A 133 -4.72 -9.62 -24.77
N SER A 134 -3.63 -9.86 -25.49
CA SER A 134 -2.80 -11.06 -25.34
C SER A 134 -1.62 -10.79 -24.41
N ALA A 135 -1.46 -11.63 -23.39
CA ALA A 135 -0.38 -11.50 -22.42
C ALA A 135 1.00 -11.71 -23.07
N LEU A 136 1.94 -10.83 -22.74
CA LEU A 136 3.34 -10.96 -23.09
C LEU A 136 4.06 -11.79 -22.04
N SER A 137 5.14 -12.47 -22.44
CA SER A 137 6.08 -13.12 -21.51
C SER A 137 7.04 -12.11 -20.87
N HIS A 138 6.60 -10.88 -20.63
CA HIS A 138 7.40 -9.81 -20.04
C HIS A 138 6.78 -9.37 -18.71
N ILE A 139 7.60 -9.39 -17.66
CA ILE A 139 7.23 -9.00 -16.30
C ILE A 139 8.15 -7.85 -15.88
N GLY A 140 7.58 -6.84 -15.23
CA GLY A 140 8.32 -5.69 -14.74
C GLY A 140 7.63 -4.37 -15.03
N HIS A 141 8.04 -3.32 -14.31
CA HIS A 141 7.44 -1.99 -14.40
C HIS A 141 7.75 -1.29 -15.73
N GLU A 142 8.74 -1.76 -16.48
CA GLU A 142 9.14 -1.21 -17.77
C GLU A 142 9.15 -2.29 -18.85
N LEU A 143 8.61 -1.96 -20.02
CA LEU A 143 8.74 -2.72 -21.26
C LEU A 143 9.58 -1.90 -22.25
N ILE A 144 10.83 -2.30 -22.40
CA ILE A 144 11.79 -1.64 -23.29
C ILE A 144 11.70 -2.28 -24.68
N MET A 145 11.29 -1.49 -25.67
CA MET A 145 11.15 -1.90 -27.06
C MET A 145 12.20 -1.19 -27.91
N ASN A 146 13.29 -1.87 -28.22
CA ASN A 146 14.37 -1.33 -29.04
C ASN A 146 14.17 -1.69 -30.52
N ASN A 147 14.58 -0.80 -31.42
CA ASN A 147 14.55 -0.99 -32.87
C ASN A 147 13.17 -1.47 -33.37
N ILE A 148 12.11 -0.76 -32.98
CA ILE A 148 10.74 -1.23 -33.18
C ILE A 148 10.37 -1.37 -34.66
N GLN A 149 9.54 -2.36 -34.98
CA GLN A 149 9.06 -2.69 -36.31
C GLN A 149 7.53 -2.54 -36.43
N SER A 150 7.01 -2.44 -37.65
CA SER A 150 5.57 -2.24 -37.92
C SER A 150 4.66 -3.28 -37.26
N ASN A 151 5.13 -4.52 -37.12
CA ASN A 151 4.40 -5.62 -36.47
C ASN A 151 4.31 -5.50 -34.94
N GLN A 152 5.02 -4.55 -34.32
CA GLN A 152 4.90 -4.21 -32.90
C GLN A 152 3.88 -3.09 -32.66
N SER A 153 3.15 -2.65 -33.70
CA SER A 153 2.02 -1.75 -33.51
C SER A 153 0.90 -2.47 -32.75
N GLY A 154 0.28 -1.78 -31.79
CA GLY A 154 -0.79 -2.38 -31.01
C GLY A 154 -1.26 -1.52 -29.85
N SER A 155 -2.30 -2.02 -29.19
CA SER A 155 -2.85 -1.49 -27.95
C SER A 155 -2.18 -2.18 -26.77
N TYR A 156 -1.30 -1.47 -26.06
CA TYR A 156 -0.55 -1.99 -24.93
C TYR A 156 -1.24 -1.66 -23.61
N THR A 157 -1.36 -2.67 -22.75
CA THR A 157 -1.83 -2.53 -21.37
C THR A 157 -0.85 -3.20 -20.41
N CYS A 158 -0.90 -2.79 -19.16
CA CYS A 158 -0.29 -3.54 -18.07
C CYS A 158 -1.36 -4.02 -17.09
N ILE A 159 -1.15 -5.21 -16.53
CA ILE A 159 -1.93 -5.79 -15.45
C ILE A 159 -1.06 -5.71 -14.19
N ALA A 160 -1.54 -4.98 -13.19
CA ALA A 160 -0.90 -4.87 -11.89
C ALA A 160 -1.57 -5.81 -10.88
N HIS A 161 -0.77 -6.52 -10.07
CA HIS A 161 -1.23 -7.44 -9.04
C HIS A 161 -0.60 -7.11 -7.68
N ASN A 162 -1.42 -6.98 -6.64
CA ASN A 162 -0.91 -6.88 -5.27
C ASN A 162 -1.10 -8.21 -4.54
N THR A 163 0.01 -8.83 -4.16
CA THR A 163 0.04 -10.18 -3.54
C THR A 163 -0.55 -10.25 -2.13
N LYS A 164 -0.78 -9.11 -1.48
CA LYS A 164 -1.36 -9.03 -0.14
C LYS A 164 -2.85 -8.77 -0.14
N THR A 165 -3.32 -7.90 -1.04
CA THR A 165 -4.74 -7.64 -1.21
C THR A 165 -5.40 -8.65 -2.17
N LEU A 166 -4.59 -9.40 -2.92
CA LEU A 166 -4.99 -10.33 -3.98
C LEU A 166 -5.79 -9.68 -5.11
N ARG A 167 -5.70 -8.34 -5.22
CA ARG A 167 -6.41 -7.56 -6.23
C ARG A 167 -5.55 -7.41 -7.49
N TYR A 168 -6.23 -7.40 -8.63
CA TYR A 168 -5.66 -7.13 -9.94
C TYR A 168 -6.34 -5.92 -10.54
N PHE A 169 -5.58 -5.12 -11.30
CA PHE A 169 -6.14 -4.02 -12.07
C PHE A 169 -5.39 -3.85 -13.39
N THR A 170 -6.15 -3.70 -14.48
CA THR A 170 -5.60 -3.49 -15.81
C THR A 170 -5.63 -2.00 -16.14
N SER A 171 -4.52 -1.46 -16.65
CA SER A 171 -4.44 -0.07 -17.09
C SER A 171 -5.43 0.23 -18.22
N GLN A 172 -5.71 1.51 -18.43
CA GLN A 172 -6.18 1.95 -19.74
C GLN A 172 -5.13 1.65 -20.82
N PRO A 173 -5.53 1.35 -22.06
CA PRO A 173 -4.59 1.07 -23.13
C PRO A 173 -3.86 2.31 -23.60
N ILE A 174 -2.59 2.13 -24.00
CA ILE A 174 -1.86 3.10 -24.82
C ILE A 174 -1.67 2.52 -26.23
N SER A 175 -1.96 3.33 -27.25
CA SER A 175 -1.78 2.94 -28.65
C SER A 175 -0.37 3.26 -29.11
N ILE A 176 0.35 2.24 -29.57
CA ILE A 176 1.66 2.37 -30.22
C ILE A 176 1.47 2.07 -31.71
N THR A 177 1.70 3.07 -32.55
CA THR A 177 1.67 2.92 -34.01
C THR A 177 3.07 3.10 -34.55
N VAL A 178 3.60 2.08 -35.22
CA VAL A 178 4.91 2.14 -35.86
C VAL A 178 4.73 2.37 -37.35
N LEU A 179 5.13 3.55 -37.81
CA LEU A 179 5.03 3.96 -39.21
C LEU A 179 6.17 3.34 -40.01
N GLY A 180 5.80 2.60 -41.07
CA GLY A 180 6.73 2.10 -42.06
C GLY A 180 7.37 3.24 -42.86
N GLY A 181 8.66 3.09 -43.16
CA GLY A 181 9.36 3.93 -44.14
C GLY A 181 9.12 3.45 -45.56
#